data_AF-A0A1G2HUW4-F1
#
_entry.id   AF-A0A1G2HUW4-F1
#
_cell.length_a   1.000
_cell.length_b   1.000
_cell.length_c   1.000
_cell.angle_alpha   90.00
_cell.angle_beta   90.00
_cell.angle_gamma   90.00
#
_symmetry.space_group_name_H-M   'P 1'
#
loop_
_entity.id
_entity.type
_entity.pdbx_description
1 polymer ?
#
loop_
_entity_poly.entity_id
_entity_poly.type
_entity_poly.pdbx_seq_one_letter_code
_entity_poly.pdbx_strand_id
1 'polypeptide(L)'
;MENFIKENKMIIAIIVGCAILGGFFYVTQISKQNSIEKQQQIEIQTKLQERKDQEKATELQNSRESLGKSSCVSEAQRIAVEMNQDSCNRAGYCIPGEDMYSVTQYKNLYEVCLQRKGLK
;
A
#
# COMPACT_ATOMS: atom_id res chain seq x y z
N MET A 1 -25.92 -61.51 28.32
CA MET A 1 -25.01 -60.71 27.46
C MET A 1 -23.57 -61.25 27.45
N GLU A 2 -23.09 -61.87 28.53
CA GLU A 2 -21.70 -62.35 28.64
C GLU A 2 -21.32 -63.52 27.72
N ASN A 3 -22.26 -64.40 27.37
CA ASN A 3 -21.98 -65.56 26.49
C ASN A 3 -21.78 -65.16 25.01
N PHE A 4 -22.45 -64.08 24.55
CA PHE A 4 -22.39 -63.61 23.16
C PHE A 4 -21.04 -62.95 22.82
N ILE A 5 -20.42 -62.31 23.82
CA ILE A 5 -19.10 -61.68 23.69
C ILE A 5 -18.01 -62.75 23.58
N LYS A 6 -18.21 -63.93 24.20
CA LYS A 6 -17.21 -65.01 24.26
C LYS A 6 -17.06 -65.76 22.93
N GLU A 7 -18.17 -66.01 22.23
CA GLU A 7 -18.15 -66.69 20.92
C GLU A 7 -17.77 -65.77 19.77
N ASN A 8 -18.12 -64.48 19.83
CA ASN A 8 -17.89 -63.53 18.74
C ASN A 8 -16.66 -62.63 18.91
N LYS A 9 -15.70 -63.00 19.78
CA LYS A 9 -14.48 -62.20 20.04
C LYS A 9 -13.72 -61.80 18.78
N MET A 10 -13.66 -62.69 17.79
CA MET A 10 -12.95 -62.45 16.54
C MET A 10 -13.63 -61.36 15.70
N ILE A 11 -14.96 -61.40 15.61
CA ILE A 11 -15.76 -60.42 14.85
C ILE A 11 -15.70 -59.05 15.54
N ILE A 12 -15.82 -59.01 16.86
CA ILE A 12 -15.71 -57.77 17.64
C ILE A 12 -14.33 -57.13 17.46
N ALA A 13 -13.26 -57.93 17.49
CA ALA A 13 -11.89 -57.43 17.28
C ALA A 13 -11.68 -56.82 15.89
N ILE A 14 -12.24 -57.43 14.84
CA ILE A 14 -12.17 -56.91 13.46
C ILE A 14 -12.92 -55.58 13.35
N ILE A 15 -14.14 -55.48 13.91
CA ILE A 15 -14.93 -54.25 13.88
C ILE A 15 -14.22 -53.11 14.63
N VAL A 16 -13.65 -53.41 15.81
CA VAL A 16 -12.88 -52.44 16.59
C VAL A 16 -11.62 -52.01 15.82
N GLY A 17 -10.91 -52.93 15.19
CA GLY A 17 -9.75 -52.62 14.34
C GLY A 17 -10.10 -51.71 13.16
N CYS A 18 -11.20 -52.00 12.46
CA CYS A 18 -11.70 -51.16 11.36
C CYS A 18 -12.14 -49.77 11.84
N ALA A 19 -12.77 -49.67 13.01
CA ALA A 19 -13.18 -48.39 13.58
C ALA A 19 -11.97 -47.51 13.97
N ILE A 20 -10.92 -48.10 14.55
CA ILE A 20 -9.70 -47.38 14.93
C ILE A 20 -8.93 -46.93 13.68
N LEU A 21 -8.72 -47.83 12.72
CA LEU A 21 -8.00 -47.48 11.48
C LEU A 21 -8.77 -46.48 10.62
N GLY A 22 -10.08 -46.67 10.45
CA GLY A 22 -10.93 -45.75 9.70
C GLY A 22 -11.04 -44.38 10.38
N GLY A 23 -11.21 -44.35 11.70
CA GLY A 23 -11.25 -43.13 12.49
C GLY A 23 -9.94 -42.35 12.41
N PHE A 24 -8.79 -43.03 12.55
CA PHE A 24 -7.47 -42.41 12.45
C PHE A 24 -7.24 -41.82 11.05
N PHE A 25 -7.59 -42.57 10.00
CA PHE A 25 -7.45 -42.09 8.62
C PHE A 25 -8.30 -40.86 8.34
N TYR A 26 -9.54 -40.83 8.83
CA TYR A 26 -10.45 -39.69 8.69
C TYR A 26 -9.94 -38.43 9.40
N VAL A 27 -9.52 -38.55 10.67
CA VAL A 27 -8.96 -37.43 11.44
C VAL A 27 -7.69 -36.89 10.80
N THR A 28 -6.84 -37.78 10.26
CA THR A 28 -5.61 -37.39 9.58
C THR A 28 -5.88 -36.58 8.32
N GLN A 29 -6.89 -36.96 7.53
CA GLN A 29 -7.29 -36.21 6.33
C GLN A 29 -7.88 -34.83 6.65
N ILE A 30 -8.76 -34.75 7.66
CA ILE A 30 -9.30 -33.46 8.11
C ILE A 30 -8.18 -32.53 8.61
N SER A 31 -7.24 -33.06 9.38
CA SER A 31 -6.12 -32.27 9.90
C SER A 31 -5.23 -31.72 8.78
N LYS A 32 -5.03 -32.50 7.71
CA LYS A 32 -4.31 -32.04 6.51
C LYS A 32 -5.06 -30.93 5.76
N GLN A 33 -6.37 -31.09 5.53
CA GLN A 33 -7.18 -30.07 4.86
C GLN A 33 -7.19 -28.74 5.65
N ASN A 34 -7.39 -28.82 6.96
CA ASN A 34 -7.44 -27.64 7.84
C ASN A 34 -6.09 -26.89 7.89
N SER A 35 -4.98 -27.61 7.76
CA SER A 35 -3.64 -26.99 7.70
C SER A 35 -3.41 -26.24 6.39
N ILE A 36 -3.89 -26.78 5.26
CA ILE A 36 -3.76 -26.15 3.94
C ILE A 36 -4.62 -24.89 3.87
N GLU A 37 -5.87 -24.95 4.34
CA GLU A 37 -6.76 -23.79 4.35
C GLU A 37 -6.18 -22.64 5.18
N LYS A 38 -5.60 -22.93 6.35
CA LYS A 38 -4.93 -21.91 7.17
C LYS A 38 -3.72 -21.30 6.47
N GLN A 39 -2.90 -22.11 5.80
CA GLN A 39 -1.76 -21.58 5.05
C GLN A 39 -2.21 -20.68 3.89
N GLN A 40 -3.24 -21.08 3.15
CA GLN A 40 -3.80 -20.25 2.07
C GLN A 40 -4.41 -18.95 2.61
N GLN A 41 -5.13 -19.00 3.73
CA GLN A 41 -5.67 -17.77 4.35
C GLN A 41 -4.56 -16.82 4.79
N ILE A 42 -3.49 -17.33 5.40
CA ILE A 42 -2.34 -16.51 5.79
C ILE A 42 -1.68 -15.89 4.55
N GLU A 43 -1.45 -16.69 3.50
CA GLU A 43 -0.85 -16.19 2.27
C GLU A 43 -1.70 -15.10 1.60
N ILE A 44 -3.02 -15.28 1.56
CA ILE A 44 -3.95 -14.28 1.02
C ILE A 44 -3.92 -13.00 1.87
N GLN A 45 -3.95 -13.13 3.19
CA GLN A 45 -3.90 -11.97 4.09
C GLN A 45 -2.59 -11.20 3.96
N THR A 46 -1.45 -11.89 3.93
CA THR A 46 -0.14 -11.27 3.75
C THR A 46 -0.06 -10.55 2.41
N LYS A 47 -0.46 -11.19 1.31
CA LYS A 47 -0.48 -10.57 -0.02
C LYS A 47 -1.41 -9.36 -0.09
N LEU A 48 -2.56 -9.41 0.58
CA LEU A 48 -3.49 -8.28 0.63
C LEU A 48 -2.90 -7.12 1.44
N GLN A 49 -2.23 -7.41 2.54
CA GLN A 49 -1.59 -6.42 3.40
C GLN A 49 -0.42 -5.75 2.67
N GLU A 50 0.45 -6.52 2.02
CA GLU A 50 1.55 -6.01 1.20
C GLU A 50 1.05 -5.07 0.08
N ARG A 51 -0.04 -5.45 -0.61
CA ARG A 51 -0.65 -4.58 -1.63
C ARG A 51 -1.15 -3.28 -1.04
N LYS A 52 -1.85 -3.32 0.09
CA LYS A 52 -2.33 -2.11 0.77
C LYS A 52 -1.19 -1.21 1.22
N ASP A 53 -0.11 -1.80 1.73
CA ASP A 53 1.04 -1.04 2.20
C ASP A 53 1.80 -0.41 1.02
N GLN A 54 1.91 -1.11 -0.11
CA GLN A 54 2.48 -0.57 -1.34
C GLN A 54 1.63 0.56 -1.94
N GLU A 55 0.31 0.40 -1.95
CA GLU A 55 -0.62 1.43 -2.41
C GLU A 55 -0.53 2.69 -1.55
N LYS A 56 -0.55 2.54 -0.22
CA LYS A 56 -0.35 3.65 0.72
C LYS A 56 1.00 4.33 0.55
N ALA A 57 2.07 3.56 0.35
CA ALA A 57 3.40 4.12 0.11
C ALA A 57 3.42 4.97 -1.18
N THR A 58 2.77 4.47 -2.23
CA THR A 58 2.64 5.16 -3.52
C THR A 58 1.79 6.43 -3.39
N GLU A 59 0.66 6.36 -2.71
CA GLU A 59 -0.22 7.50 -2.45
C GLU A 59 0.48 8.59 -1.63
N LEU A 60 1.23 8.19 -0.59
CA LEU A 60 2.01 9.11 0.21
C LEU A 60 3.12 9.78 -0.62
N GLN A 61 3.79 9.03 -1.48
CA GLN A 61 4.81 9.57 -2.38
C GLN A 61 4.19 10.58 -3.36
N ASN A 62 3.07 10.24 -4.00
CA ASN A 62 2.35 11.14 -4.90
C ASN A 62 1.88 12.42 -4.18
N SER A 63 1.39 12.27 -2.95
CA SER A 63 0.97 13.39 -2.12
C SER A 63 2.14 14.32 -1.78
N ARG A 64 3.30 13.76 -1.43
CA ARG A 64 4.52 14.53 -1.18
C ARG A 64 5.02 15.24 -2.44
N GLU A 65 4.98 14.57 -3.59
CA GLU A 65 5.39 15.15 -4.86
C GLU A 65 4.47 16.31 -5.26
N SER A 66 3.15 16.12 -5.12
CA SER A 66 2.14 17.15 -5.38
C SER A 66 2.33 18.37 -4.47
N LEU A 67 2.55 18.14 -3.17
CA LEU A 67 2.84 19.21 -2.21
C LEU A 67 4.18 19.92 -2.51
N GLY A 68 5.18 19.16 -2.97
CA GLY A 68 6.47 19.71 -3.41
C GLY A 68 6.31 20.62 -4.63
N LYS A 69 5.51 20.19 -5.62
CA LYS A 69 5.20 20.95 -6.83
C LYS A 69 4.39 22.22 -6.51
N SER A 70 3.37 22.13 -5.66
CA SER A 70 2.58 23.31 -5.26
C SER A 70 3.43 24.32 -4.49
N SER A 71 4.33 23.86 -3.62
CA SER A 71 5.31 24.73 -2.95
C SER A 71 6.22 25.44 -3.97
N CYS A 72 6.64 24.77 -5.04
CA CYS A 72 7.42 25.42 -6.11
C CYS A 72 6.62 26.45 -6.90
N VAL A 73 5.31 26.25 -7.10
CA VAL A 73 4.43 27.26 -7.73
C VAL A 73 4.43 28.55 -6.91
N SER A 74 4.16 28.44 -5.60
CA SER A 74 4.11 29.61 -4.71
C SER A 74 5.47 30.31 -4.61
N GLU A 75 6.57 29.55 -4.55
CA GLU A 75 7.93 30.11 -4.50
C GLU A 75 8.28 30.85 -5.80
N ALA A 76 8.04 30.23 -6.95
CA ALA A 76 8.31 30.83 -8.26
C ALA A 76 7.48 32.09 -8.48
N GLN A 77 6.20 32.08 -8.09
CA GLN A 77 5.33 33.25 -8.19
C GLN A 77 5.86 34.40 -7.32
N ARG A 78 6.18 34.13 -6.05
CA ARG A 78 6.68 35.15 -5.13
C ARG A 78 7.95 35.82 -5.66
N ILE A 79 8.91 35.02 -6.12
CA ILE A 79 10.18 35.53 -6.64
C ILE A 79 9.96 36.30 -7.95
N ALA A 80 9.08 35.82 -8.84
CA ALA A 80 8.79 36.49 -10.10
C ALA A 80 8.13 37.86 -9.90
N VAL A 81 7.19 37.96 -8.95
CA VAL A 81 6.57 39.23 -8.56
C VAL A 81 7.61 40.17 -7.95
N GLU A 82 8.46 39.68 -7.03
CA GLU A 82 9.52 40.47 -6.40
C GLU A 82 10.54 41.02 -7.42
N MET A 83 10.97 40.19 -8.37
CA MET A 83 11.87 40.60 -9.46
C MET A 83 11.24 41.64 -10.38
N ASN A 84 9.95 41.48 -10.69
CA ASN A 84 9.24 42.45 -11.51
C ASN A 84 9.10 43.77 -10.75
N GLN A 85 8.72 43.73 -9.48
CA GLN A 85 8.58 44.92 -8.64
C GLN A 85 9.91 45.69 -8.49
N ASP A 86 11.04 45.00 -8.29
CA ASP A 86 12.37 45.64 -8.24
C ASP A 86 12.74 46.29 -9.58
N SER A 87 12.56 45.57 -10.70
CA SER A 87 12.81 46.11 -12.05
C SER A 87 11.98 47.35 -12.33
N CYS A 88 10.73 47.32 -11.87
CA CYS A 88 9.73 48.33 -12.06
C CYS A 88 10.02 49.58 -11.19
N ASN A 89 10.43 49.39 -9.93
CA ASN A 89 10.91 50.45 -9.05
C ASN A 89 12.13 51.17 -9.61
N ARG A 90 13.06 50.44 -10.25
CA ARG A 90 14.24 51.04 -10.91
C ARG A 90 13.89 51.85 -12.15
N ALA A 91 12.84 51.46 -12.86
CA ALA A 91 12.47 52.07 -14.13
C ALA A 91 11.48 53.24 -13.98
N GLY A 92 10.77 53.34 -12.86
CA GLY A 92 9.93 54.49 -12.49
C GLY A 92 8.51 54.48 -13.09
N TYR A 93 8.06 53.35 -13.64
CA TYR A 93 6.72 53.19 -14.22
C TYR A 93 6.07 51.89 -13.76
N CYS A 94 5.42 51.89 -12.60
CA CYS A 94 4.61 50.75 -12.15
C CYS A 94 3.15 51.12 -12.10
N ILE A 95 2.29 50.20 -12.55
CA ILE A 95 0.86 50.23 -12.26
C ILE A 95 0.69 49.51 -10.91
N PRO A 96 0.32 50.21 -9.84
CA PRO A 96 0.11 49.59 -8.54
C PRO A 96 -1.12 48.68 -8.57
N GLY A 97 -1.01 47.48 -8.00
CA GLY A 97 -2.15 46.63 -7.65
C GLY A 97 -2.33 45.31 -8.41
N GLU A 98 -1.45 44.97 -9.35
CA GLU A 98 -1.47 43.65 -10.00
C GLU A 98 -0.15 42.90 -9.77
N ASP A 99 -0.25 41.64 -9.34
CA ASP A 99 0.84 40.67 -9.28
C ASP A 99 1.28 40.26 -10.69
N MET A 100 1.72 41.24 -11.48
CA MET A 100 2.23 41.02 -12.83
C MET A 100 3.66 40.50 -12.74
N TYR A 101 3.95 39.46 -13.51
CA TYR A 101 5.29 38.93 -13.70
C TYR A 101 5.41 38.31 -15.08
N SER A 102 6.64 38.21 -15.60
CA SER A 102 6.88 37.51 -16.86
C SER A 102 6.64 36.02 -16.70
N VAL A 103 5.75 35.46 -17.52
CA VAL A 103 5.49 34.01 -17.58
C VAL A 103 6.78 33.22 -17.84
N THR A 104 7.71 33.78 -18.62
CA THR A 104 9.01 33.14 -18.90
C THR A 104 9.89 33.09 -17.66
N GLN A 105 9.94 34.17 -16.87
CA GLN A 105 10.69 34.20 -15.61
C GLN A 105 10.11 33.21 -14.60
N TYR A 106 8.78 33.21 -14.45
CA TYR A 106 8.08 32.24 -13.60
C TYR A 106 8.40 30.80 -14.00
N LYS A 107 8.32 30.46 -15.29
CA LYS A 107 8.64 29.11 -15.79
C LYS A 107 10.07 28.71 -15.44
N ASN A 108 11.04 29.59 -15.66
CA ASN A 108 12.43 29.31 -15.32
C ASN A 108 12.63 29.10 -13.81
N LEU A 109 12.03 29.94 -12.96
CA LEU A 109 12.10 29.82 -11.50
C LEU A 109 11.43 28.53 -10.99
N TYR A 110 10.29 28.17 -11.59
CA TYR A 110 9.59 26.93 -11.28
C TYR A 110 10.43 25.70 -11.63
N GLU A 111 11.02 25.67 -12.84
CA GLU A 111 11.90 24.59 -13.30
C GLU A 111 13.13 24.43 -12.40
N VAL A 112 13.76 25.53 -11.99
CA VAL A 112 14.89 25.52 -11.05
C VAL A 112 14.45 24.97 -9.69
N CYS A 113 13.26 25.34 -9.21
CA CYS A 113 12.72 24.80 -7.96
C CYS A 113 12.50 23.28 -8.04
N LEU A 114 11.92 22.79 -9.14
CA LEU A 114 11.71 21.36 -9.37
C LEU A 114 13.04 20.60 -9.38
N GLN A 115 14.05 21.11 -10.09
CA GLN A 115 15.39 20.50 -10.14
C GLN A 115 16.03 20.42 -8.76
N ARG A 116 16.02 21.52 -8.00
CA ARG A 116 16.60 21.59 -6.64
C ARG A 116 15.92 20.62 -5.67
N LYS A 117 14.63 20.35 -5.85
CA LYS A 117 13.85 19.43 -5.01
C LYS A 117 13.82 17.99 -5.55
N GLY A 118 14.47 17.70 -6.67
CA GLY A 118 14.46 16.37 -7.30
C GLY A 118 13.06 15.94 -7.79
N LEU A 119 12.23 16.90 -8.19
CA LEU A 119 10.86 16.68 -8.68
C LEU A 119 10.77 16.73 -10.23
N LYS A 120 11.93 16.70 -10.90
CA LYS A 120 12.09 16.80 -12.35
C LYS A 120 12.77 15.55 -12.91
#